data_AF-A0A8C1YTN4-F1
#
_entry.id   AF-A0A8C1YTN4-F1
#
_cell.length_a   1.000
_cell.length_b   1.000
_cell.length_c   1.000
_cell.angle_alpha   90.00
_cell.angle_beta   90.00
_cell.angle_gamma   90.00
#
_symmetry.space_group_name_H-M   'P 1'
#
loop_
_entity.id
_entity.type
_entity.pdbx_description
1 polymer ?
#
loop_
_entity_poly.entity_id
_entity_poly.type
_entity_poly.pdbx_seq_one_letter_code
_entity_poly.pdbx_strand_id
1 'polypeptide(L)'
;SNGTLIIHNVLPLDQGQYLCSVQNLYGEDKIVPRITWKCTAIKIIIIFMILYFSYDQRIKVSANGTLSIVSVTEKDEGEYLCVVRNKIGDDFVPFKVSVMAKPAKIEQKTEADRKVMYGGNLKVDCVASGLPDPKIQWALPDGTMINSVMKSERNVGSRSRRYVVFDNGTLFFNEVGMHEEGDYTCYAENQVGKDEMKVHVKVVADVPVIANKTNNVIRVLYGESVSLQCSAKGEPTPLILCLQVKHCAMSKDTILQKLGMGFM
;
A
#
# COMPACT_ATOMS: atom_id res chain seq x y z
N SER A 1 49.55 29.03 -44.79
CA SER A 1 48.94 27.86 -45.46
C SER A 1 47.49 27.79 -45.06
N ASN A 2 46.58 27.47 -45.98
CA ASN A 2 45.16 27.31 -45.65
C ASN A 2 44.86 25.81 -45.50
N GLY A 3 44.33 25.40 -44.36
CA GLY A 3 43.82 24.05 -44.13
C GLY A 3 42.29 24.08 -44.06
N THR A 4 41.63 23.23 -44.85
CA THR A 4 40.16 23.12 -44.85
C THR A 4 39.77 21.69 -44.48
N LEU A 5 38.96 21.53 -43.44
CA LEU A 5 38.32 20.26 -43.09
C LEU A 5 37.00 20.14 -43.87
N ILE A 6 36.88 19.13 -44.72
CA ILE A 6 35.66 18.84 -45.48
C ILE A 6 35.10 17.51 -44.99
N ILE A 7 33.87 17.53 -44.45
CA ILE A 7 33.15 16.32 -44.06
C ILE A 7 32.08 16.07 -45.12
N HIS A 8 32.20 14.97 -45.85
CA HIS A 8 31.20 14.54 -46.83
C HIS A 8 30.12 13.70 -46.13
N ASN A 9 28.85 13.87 -46.52
CA ASN A 9 27.71 13.13 -45.97
C ASN A 9 27.53 13.25 -44.44
N VAL A 10 27.48 14.48 -43.93
CA VAL A 10 27.35 14.80 -42.50
C VAL A 10 26.12 14.12 -41.85
N LEU A 11 26.35 13.31 -40.83
CA LEU A 11 25.35 12.62 -40.00
C LEU A 11 25.20 13.32 -38.64
N PRO A 12 24.11 13.07 -37.87
CA PRO A 12 23.96 13.69 -36.54
C PRO A 12 24.97 13.19 -35.48
N LEU A 13 25.60 12.05 -35.72
CA LEU A 13 26.77 11.57 -34.98
C LEU A 13 27.96 12.53 -35.11
N ASP A 14 28.07 13.27 -36.22
CA ASP A 14 29.12 14.27 -36.45
C ASP A 14 28.84 15.59 -35.70
N GLN A 15 27.87 15.60 -34.76
CA GLN A 15 27.63 16.74 -33.89
C GLN A 15 28.74 16.83 -32.83
N GLY A 16 29.47 17.94 -32.83
CA GLY A 16 30.55 18.13 -31.87
C GLY A 16 31.30 19.44 -32.04
N GLN A 17 32.32 19.59 -31.21
CA GLN A 17 33.33 20.64 -31.32
C GLN A 17 34.53 20.07 -32.06
N TYR A 18 34.97 20.75 -33.11
CA TYR A 18 36.14 20.37 -33.88
C TYR A 18 37.28 21.32 -33.55
N LEU A 19 38.47 20.80 -33.29
CA LEU A 19 39.64 21.61 -32.99
C LEU A 19 40.47 21.81 -34.26
N CYS A 20 40.75 23.06 -34.60
CA CYS A 20 41.77 23.40 -35.58
C CYS A 20 42.90 24.11 -34.83
N SER A 21 44.11 23.53 -34.85
CA SER A 21 45.29 24.15 -34.27
C SER A 21 46.38 24.36 -35.31
N VAL A 22 47.09 25.47 -35.19
CA VAL A 22 48.26 25.82 -36.00
C VAL A 22 49.43 26.00 -35.06
N GLN A 23 50.50 25.22 -35.30
CA GLN A 23 51.69 25.23 -34.47
C GLN A 23 52.94 25.56 -35.30
N ASN A 24 53.85 26.33 -34.72
CA ASN A 24 55.22 26.51 -35.21
C ASN A 24 56.23 26.36 -34.07
N LEU A 25 57.52 26.55 -34.37
CA LEU A 25 58.63 26.44 -33.42
C LEU A 25 58.56 27.44 -32.25
N TYR A 26 57.65 28.43 -32.30
CA TYR A 26 57.52 29.52 -31.34
C TYR A 26 56.15 29.55 -30.61
N GLY A 27 55.20 28.66 -30.95
CA GLY A 27 53.91 28.61 -30.27
C GLY A 27 52.80 27.87 -31.03
N GLU A 28 51.65 27.70 -30.38
CA GLU A 28 50.43 27.07 -30.92
C GLU A 28 49.23 28.01 -30.73
N ASP A 29 48.41 28.18 -31.77
CA ASP A 29 47.12 28.90 -31.71
C ASP A 29 45.97 27.94 -32.10
N LYS A 30 44.79 28.13 -31.49
CA LYS A 30 43.65 27.18 -31.54
C LYS A 30 42.33 27.89 -31.79
N ILE A 31 41.54 27.36 -32.73
CA ILE A 31 40.13 27.73 -32.93
C ILE A 31 39.22 26.50 -32.84
N VAL A 32 38.06 26.64 -32.19
CA VAL A 32 37.12 25.53 -31.92
C VAL A 32 35.74 25.82 -32.55
N PRO A 33 35.52 25.51 -33.84
CA PRO A 33 34.19 25.55 -34.45
C PRO A 33 33.23 24.53 -33.83
N ARG A 34 31.95 24.91 -33.70
CA ARG A 34 30.86 24.06 -33.21
C ARG A 34 29.83 23.86 -34.31
N ILE A 35 29.58 22.60 -34.67
CA ILE A 35 28.48 22.22 -35.57
C ILE A 35 27.26 21.87 -34.70
N THR A 36 26.13 22.52 -34.93
CA THR A 36 24.87 22.27 -34.22
C THR A 36 23.74 22.02 -35.20
N TRP A 37 22.95 20.99 -34.98
CA TRP A 37 21.73 20.75 -35.74
C TRP A 37 20.56 21.57 -35.17
N LYS A 38 19.83 22.28 -36.03
CA LYS A 38 18.50 22.80 -35.70
C LYS A 38 17.48 21.73 -36.05
N CYS A 39 16.92 21.09 -35.03
CA CYS A 39 15.93 20.02 -35.19
C CYS A 39 14.64 20.54 -35.83
N THR A 40 14.36 20.20 -37.08
CA THR A 40 12.98 19.97 -37.52
C THR A 40 12.55 18.61 -36.95
N ALA A 41 12.25 18.60 -35.64
CA ALA A 41 12.29 17.44 -34.76
C ALA A 41 11.60 16.19 -35.32
N ILE A 42 10.49 16.34 -36.04
CA ILE A 42 9.65 15.22 -36.48
C ILE A 42 10.35 14.37 -37.56
N LYS A 43 10.97 14.99 -38.57
CA LYS A 43 11.60 14.22 -39.68
C LYS A 43 12.85 13.45 -39.27
N ILE A 44 13.65 14.01 -38.36
CA ILE A 44 14.90 13.40 -37.89
C ILE A 44 14.58 12.24 -36.93
N ILE A 45 13.63 12.42 -36.01
CA ILE A 45 13.19 11.34 -35.09
C ILE A 45 12.69 10.12 -35.89
N ILE A 46 11.90 10.33 -36.94
CA ILE A 46 11.38 9.25 -37.78
C ILE A 46 12.51 8.47 -38.47
N ILE A 47 13.52 9.16 -39.02
CA ILE A 47 14.67 8.49 -39.68
C ILE A 47 15.50 7.69 -38.68
N PHE A 48 15.77 8.22 -37.49
CA PHE A 48 16.49 7.50 -36.44
C PHE A 48 15.71 6.29 -35.93
N MET A 49 14.39 6.41 -35.76
CA MET A 49 13.54 5.28 -35.38
C MET A 49 13.55 4.19 -36.46
N ILE A 50 13.43 4.55 -37.74
CA ILE A 50 13.49 3.58 -38.85
C ILE A 50 14.84 2.86 -38.88
N LEU A 51 15.96 3.57 -38.67
CA LEU A 51 17.30 2.97 -38.61
C LEU A 51 17.49 2.07 -37.38
N TYR A 52 16.92 2.43 -36.22
CA TYR A 52 16.96 1.63 -35.00
C TYR A 52 16.12 0.34 -35.13
N PHE A 53 14.90 0.45 -35.66
CA PHE A 53 14.03 -0.69 -35.95
C PHE A 53 14.62 -1.64 -37.02
N SER A 54 15.43 -1.12 -37.94
CA SER A 54 16.10 -1.91 -38.97
C SER A 54 17.20 -2.86 -38.46
N TYR A 55 17.71 -2.69 -37.23
CA TYR A 55 18.79 -3.54 -36.68
C TYR A 55 18.25 -4.73 -35.88
N ASP A 56 17.05 -4.62 -35.29
CA ASP A 56 16.47 -5.69 -34.49
C ASP A 56 15.74 -6.72 -35.38
N GLN A 57 16.34 -7.90 -35.50
CA GLN A 57 15.82 -9.02 -36.31
C GLN A 57 14.44 -9.54 -35.84
N ARG A 58 14.02 -9.19 -34.61
CA ARG A 58 12.69 -9.53 -34.06
C ARG A 58 11.57 -8.68 -34.66
N ILE A 59 11.91 -7.51 -35.21
CA ILE A 59 10.97 -6.49 -35.66
C ILE A 59 10.84 -6.58 -37.19
N LYS A 60 9.62 -6.79 -37.67
CA LYS A 60 9.31 -6.96 -39.08
C LYS A 60 8.15 -6.08 -39.48
N VAL A 61 8.27 -5.38 -40.61
CA VAL A 61 7.18 -4.61 -41.22
C VAL A 61 6.73 -5.32 -42.49
N SER A 62 5.46 -5.72 -42.53
CA SER A 62 4.83 -6.36 -43.68
C SER A 62 4.49 -5.35 -44.77
N ALA A 63 4.33 -5.80 -46.02
CA ALA A 63 4.02 -4.93 -47.16
C ALA A 63 2.70 -4.14 -47.02
N ASN A 64 1.78 -4.62 -46.18
CA ASN A 64 0.52 -3.95 -45.86
C ASN A 64 0.65 -2.90 -44.73
N GLY A 65 1.87 -2.64 -44.23
CA GLY A 65 2.13 -1.68 -43.15
C GLY A 65 1.98 -2.24 -41.74
N THR A 66 1.75 -3.55 -41.56
CA THR A 66 1.70 -4.17 -40.22
C THR A 66 3.11 -4.30 -39.62
N LEU A 67 3.32 -3.76 -38.43
CA LEU A 67 4.51 -3.99 -37.59
C LEU A 67 4.30 -5.22 -36.71
N SER A 68 5.22 -6.18 -36.77
CA SER A 68 5.23 -7.40 -35.96
C SER A 68 6.54 -7.49 -35.18
N ILE A 69 6.44 -7.70 -33.86
CA ILE A 69 7.60 -7.89 -32.97
C ILE A 69 7.50 -9.30 -32.39
N VAL A 70 8.49 -10.16 -32.67
CA VAL A 70 8.55 -11.52 -32.14
C VAL A 70 9.35 -11.53 -30.83
N SER A 71 8.95 -12.35 -29.86
CA SER A 71 9.63 -12.45 -28.55
C SER A 71 9.78 -11.08 -27.87
N VAL A 72 8.63 -10.45 -27.61
CA VAL A 72 8.53 -9.14 -26.94
C VAL A 72 9.18 -9.19 -25.56
N THR A 73 9.90 -8.14 -25.22
CA THR A 73 10.55 -7.90 -23.92
C THR A 73 10.05 -6.59 -23.32
N GLU A 74 10.32 -6.35 -22.04
CA GLU A 74 9.95 -5.10 -21.36
C GLU A 74 10.50 -3.84 -22.06
N LYS A 75 11.62 -3.96 -22.81
CA LYS A 75 12.24 -2.85 -23.56
C LYS A 75 11.45 -2.44 -24.80
N ASP A 76 10.54 -3.28 -25.27
CA ASP A 76 9.70 -2.99 -26.44
C ASP A 76 8.44 -2.19 -26.03
N GLU A 77 8.25 -1.89 -24.74
CA GLU A 77 7.20 -0.96 -24.30
C GLU A 77 7.50 0.47 -24.78
N GLY A 78 6.49 1.14 -25.32
CA GLY A 78 6.63 2.51 -25.80
C GLY A 78 5.53 2.97 -26.76
N GLU A 79 5.73 4.18 -27.28
CA GLU A 79 4.89 4.74 -28.34
C GLU A 79 5.53 4.50 -29.70
N TYR A 80 4.77 3.88 -30.59
CA TYR A 80 5.15 3.54 -31.95
C TYR A 80 4.39 4.44 -32.91
N LEU A 81 5.04 4.92 -33.96
CA LEU A 81 4.43 5.78 -34.96
C LEU A 81 4.36 5.05 -36.29
N CYS A 82 3.14 4.89 -36.82
CA CYS A 82 2.97 4.52 -38.21
C CYS A 82 2.99 5.82 -39.03
N VAL A 83 3.94 5.94 -39.95
CA VAL A 83 4.10 7.12 -40.80
C VAL A 83 3.87 6.72 -42.25
N VAL A 84 2.95 7.40 -42.91
CA VAL A 84 2.71 7.27 -44.36
C VAL A 84 3.20 8.54 -45.06
N ARG A 85 3.92 8.37 -46.16
CA ARG A 85 4.55 9.47 -46.91
C ARG A 85 4.27 9.34 -48.40
N ASN A 86 3.93 10.45 -49.04
CA ASN A 86 3.87 10.57 -50.50
C ASN A 86 4.69 11.79 -50.97
N LYS A 87 4.62 12.13 -52.27
CA LYS A 87 5.39 13.25 -52.86
C LYS A 87 4.92 14.64 -52.38
N ILE A 88 3.76 14.72 -51.75
CA ILE A 88 3.08 15.97 -51.35
C ILE A 88 3.20 16.18 -49.83
N GLY A 89 3.21 15.12 -49.04
CA GLY A 89 3.30 15.23 -47.59
C GLY A 89 3.38 13.90 -46.83
N ASP A 90 3.35 14.02 -45.51
CA ASP A 90 3.43 12.94 -44.53
C ASP A 90 2.18 12.99 -43.65
N ASP A 91 1.68 11.83 -43.24
CA ASP A 91 0.66 11.67 -42.20
C ASP A 91 1.08 10.55 -41.23
N PHE A 92 0.58 10.56 -40.00
CA PHE A 92 0.99 9.58 -39.00
C PHE A 92 -0.09 9.27 -37.96
N VAL A 93 0.00 8.05 -37.42
CA VAL A 93 -0.86 7.57 -36.32
C VAL A 93 0.01 7.00 -35.20
N PRO A 94 -0.15 7.47 -33.94
CA PRO A 94 0.52 6.90 -32.79
C PRO A 94 -0.19 5.64 -32.27
N PHE A 95 0.60 4.67 -31.83
CA PHE A 95 0.19 3.44 -31.16
C PHE A 95 0.94 3.31 -29.84
N LYS A 96 0.27 2.88 -28.77
CA LYS A 96 0.91 2.60 -27.49
C LYS A 96 0.99 1.09 -27.30
N VAL A 97 2.20 0.57 -27.15
CA VAL A 97 2.45 -0.82 -26.77
C VAL A 97 2.81 -0.84 -25.30
N SER A 98 2.09 -1.60 -24.49
CA SER A 98 2.43 -1.86 -23.09
C SER A 98 2.72 -3.35 -22.91
N VAL A 99 3.80 -3.65 -22.19
CA VAL A 99 4.30 -5.01 -22.00
C VAL A 99 3.96 -5.48 -20.60
N MET A 100 3.38 -6.67 -20.52
CA MET A 100 2.98 -7.32 -19.28
C MET A 100 3.79 -8.61 -19.14
N ALA A 101 4.44 -8.83 -17.99
CA ALA A 101 5.42 -9.91 -17.86
C ALA A 101 5.30 -10.74 -16.59
N LYS A 102 4.81 -10.16 -15.49
CA LYS A 102 4.82 -10.84 -14.18
C LYS A 102 3.40 -10.95 -13.63
N PRO A 103 2.89 -12.15 -13.34
CA PRO A 103 1.60 -12.31 -12.67
C PRO A 103 1.65 -11.66 -11.28
N ALA A 104 0.49 -11.23 -10.79
CA ALA A 104 0.36 -10.76 -9.41
C ALA A 104 0.84 -11.86 -8.44
N LYS A 105 1.68 -11.49 -7.47
CA LYS A 105 2.22 -12.40 -6.46
C LYS A 105 2.30 -11.69 -5.12
N ILE A 106 1.71 -12.28 -4.09
CA ILE A 106 1.80 -11.79 -2.71
C ILE A 106 3.16 -12.22 -2.13
N GLU A 107 3.98 -11.25 -1.73
CA GLU A 107 5.38 -11.50 -1.33
C GLU A 107 5.48 -12.17 0.04
N GLN A 108 4.56 -11.83 0.95
CA GLN A 108 4.55 -12.35 2.30
C GLN A 108 3.17 -12.92 2.60
N LYS A 109 3.06 -14.25 2.54
CA LYS A 109 1.87 -14.95 3.01
C LYS A 109 1.95 -15.02 4.53
N THR A 110 1.07 -14.29 5.19
CA THR A 110 0.88 -14.39 6.64
C THR A 110 0.21 -15.74 6.91
N GLU A 111 1.01 -16.81 7.01
CA GLU A 111 0.51 -18.19 7.20
C GLU A 111 0.02 -18.46 8.63
N ALA A 112 0.03 -17.48 9.53
CA ALA A 112 -0.30 -17.65 10.94
C ALA A 112 -1.55 -16.87 11.35
N ASP A 113 -2.35 -17.49 12.22
CA ASP A 113 -3.44 -16.84 12.95
C ASP A 113 -2.95 -15.56 13.64
N ARG A 114 -3.62 -14.45 13.37
CA ARG A 114 -3.32 -13.14 13.95
C ARG A 114 -4.15 -12.94 15.21
N LYS A 115 -3.49 -13.01 16.38
CA LYS A 115 -4.12 -12.67 17.67
C LYS A 115 -4.04 -11.18 17.94
N VAL A 116 -5.15 -10.58 18.35
CA VAL A 116 -5.25 -9.17 18.72
C VAL A 116 -6.10 -9.03 19.98
N MET A 117 -5.71 -8.14 20.89
CA MET A 117 -6.50 -7.85 22.09
C MET A 117 -7.73 -7.02 21.73
N TYR A 118 -8.85 -7.23 22.43
CA TYR A 118 -10.04 -6.40 22.34
C TYR A 118 -9.69 -4.92 22.61
N GLY A 119 -10.17 -4.01 21.76
CA GLY A 119 -9.82 -2.58 21.78
C GLY A 119 -8.42 -2.28 21.22
N GLY A 120 -7.64 -3.29 20.83
CA GLY A 120 -6.33 -3.12 20.21
C GLY A 120 -6.42 -2.78 18.73
N ASN A 121 -5.26 -2.54 18.11
CA ASN A 121 -5.16 -2.23 16.69
C ASN A 121 -4.71 -3.46 15.90
N LEU A 122 -5.44 -3.78 14.83
CA LEU A 122 -5.10 -4.86 13.93
C LEU A 122 -4.40 -4.29 12.69
N LYS A 123 -3.26 -4.89 12.33
CA LYS A 123 -2.54 -4.62 11.09
C LYS A 123 -2.23 -5.95 10.40
N VAL A 124 -2.62 -6.06 9.14
CA VAL A 124 -2.37 -7.21 8.28
C VAL A 124 -1.80 -6.73 6.95
N ASP A 125 -0.54 -7.08 6.70
CA ASP A 125 0.17 -6.67 5.49
C ASP A 125 -0.22 -7.59 4.32
N CYS A 126 -0.56 -7.02 3.18
CA CYS A 126 -0.73 -7.74 1.92
C CYS A 126 -0.03 -6.99 0.78
N VAL A 127 1.28 -7.14 0.76
CA VAL A 127 2.13 -6.54 -0.27
C VAL A 127 2.27 -7.53 -1.42
N ALA A 128 1.91 -7.09 -2.63
CA ALA A 128 2.07 -7.89 -3.84
C ALA A 128 2.91 -7.16 -4.87
N SER A 129 3.62 -7.94 -5.68
CA SER A 129 4.35 -7.48 -6.85
C SER A 129 3.75 -8.07 -8.14
N GLY A 130 4.04 -7.44 -9.27
CA GLY A 130 3.54 -7.84 -10.58
C GLY A 130 3.99 -6.84 -11.63
N LEU A 131 3.83 -7.20 -12.90
CA LEU A 131 4.03 -6.28 -14.01
C LEU A 131 2.90 -6.50 -15.03
N PRO A 132 1.90 -5.61 -15.09
CA PRO A 132 1.78 -4.34 -14.33
C PRO A 132 1.54 -4.52 -12.83
N ASP A 133 1.72 -3.42 -12.07
CA ASP A 133 1.50 -3.41 -10.62
C ASP A 133 0.10 -3.94 -10.25
N PRO A 134 -0.02 -4.88 -9.30
CA PRO A 134 -1.28 -5.52 -8.97
C PRO A 134 -2.19 -4.60 -8.16
N LYS A 135 -3.49 -4.70 -8.41
CA LYS A 135 -4.52 -4.09 -7.59
C LYS A 135 -4.83 -5.00 -6.40
N ILE A 136 -4.77 -4.44 -5.19
CA ILE A 136 -5.11 -5.14 -3.95
C ILE A 136 -6.57 -4.91 -3.57
N GLN A 137 -7.26 -5.97 -3.14
CA GLN A 137 -8.60 -5.93 -2.56
C GLN A 137 -8.68 -6.86 -1.35
N TRP A 138 -9.52 -6.50 -0.38
CA TRP A 138 -9.74 -7.31 0.82
C TRP A 138 -11.20 -7.75 0.92
N ALA A 139 -11.42 -9.01 1.27
CA ALA A 139 -12.70 -9.55 1.72
C ALA A 139 -12.69 -9.67 3.24
N LEU A 140 -13.77 -9.18 3.85
CA LEU A 140 -14.07 -9.31 5.28
C LEU A 140 -14.68 -10.69 5.58
N PRO A 141 -14.76 -11.11 6.86
CA PRO A 141 -15.35 -12.40 7.25
C PRO A 141 -16.81 -12.60 6.83
N ASP A 142 -17.57 -11.50 6.66
CA ASP A 142 -18.95 -11.49 6.17
C ASP A 142 -19.07 -11.56 4.64
N GLY A 143 -17.95 -11.62 3.92
CA GLY A 143 -17.86 -11.62 2.47
C GLY A 143 -17.87 -10.23 1.83
N THR A 144 -17.93 -9.16 2.62
CA THR A 144 -17.91 -7.78 2.10
C THR A 144 -16.54 -7.46 1.49
N MET A 145 -16.55 -7.00 0.23
CA MET A 145 -15.34 -6.55 -0.47
C MET A 145 -15.05 -5.07 -0.19
N ILE A 146 -13.84 -4.77 0.27
CA ILE A 146 -13.35 -3.41 0.48
C ILE A 146 -12.88 -2.85 -0.86
N ASN A 147 -13.59 -1.83 -1.36
CA ASN A 147 -13.31 -1.19 -2.66
C ASN A 147 -12.57 0.16 -2.55
N SER A 148 -12.42 0.73 -1.35
CA SER A 148 -11.78 2.03 -1.15
C SER A 148 -10.40 1.89 -0.51
N VAL A 149 -9.35 1.99 -1.34
CA VAL A 149 -8.01 2.37 -0.86
C VAL A 149 -8.07 3.86 -0.53
N MET A 150 -7.91 4.25 0.74
CA MET A 150 -7.84 5.68 1.08
C MET A 150 -6.46 6.21 0.69
N LYS A 151 -6.39 6.95 -0.42
CA LYS A 151 -5.18 7.64 -0.92
C LYS A 151 -4.68 8.82 -0.07
N SER A 152 -5.13 8.98 1.19
CA SER A 152 -4.73 10.12 2.03
C SER A 152 -5.26 10.01 3.47
N GLU A 153 -4.37 10.25 4.43
CA GLU A 153 -4.63 10.36 5.88
C GLU A 153 -5.58 11.52 6.28
N ARG A 154 -6.04 12.36 5.33
CA ARG A 154 -6.68 13.65 5.66
C ARG A 154 -8.21 13.65 5.82
N ASN A 155 -8.89 12.51 5.77
CA ASN A 155 -10.36 12.46 5.93
C ASN A 155 -10.80 11.41 6.96
N VAL A 156 -10.24 11.49 8.17
CA VAL A 156 -10.71 10.76 9.36
C VAL A 156 -11.87 11.54 9.99
N GLY A 157 -13.03 11.54 9.34
CA GLY A 157 -14.17 12.36 9.80
C GLY A 157 -15.56 11.74 9.60
N SER A 158 -15.69 10.60 8.94
CA SER A 158 -16.97 9.92 8.78
C SER A 158 -16.97 8.64 9.60
N ARG A 159 -17.98 8.47 10.45
CA ARG A 159 -18.28 7.31 11.33
C ARG A 159 -18.40 5.94 10.61
N SER A 160 -17.91 5.84 9.37
CA SER A 160 -18.19 4.75 8.43
C SER A 160 -16.98 3.89 8.08
N ARG A 161 -15.80 4.12 8.67
CA ARG A 161 -14.60 3.30 8.39
C ARG A 161 -13.82 3.02 9.67
N ARG A 162 -14.14 1.90 10.32
CA ARG A 162 -13.31 1.31 11.39
C ARG A 162 -12.05 0.64 10.87
N TYR A 163 -11.92 0.56 9.55
CA TYR A 163 -10.76 0.04 8.86
C TYR A 163 -10.28 0.96 7.75
N VAL A 164 -9.00 0.84 7.41
CA VAL A 164 -8.32 1.52 6.31
C VAL A 164 -7.48 0.50 5.55
N VAL A 165 -7.49 0.58 4.22
CA VAL A 165 -6.52 -0.12 3.37
C VAL A 165 -5.53 0.91 2.85
N PHE A 166 -4.26 0.74 3.20
CA PHE A 166 -3.16 1.60 2.77
C PHE A 166 -2.76 1.30 1.32
N ASP A 167 -2.05 2.24 0.68
CA ASP A 167 -1.62 2.11 -0.71
C ASP A 167 -0.73 0.88 -0.97
N ASN A 168 -0.01 0.41 0.06
CA ASN A 168 0.80 -0.81 -0.01
C ASN A 168 -0.01 -2.12 0.15
N GLY A 169 -1.34 -2.03 0.23
CA GLY A 169 -2.25 -3.18 0.40
C GLY A 169 -2.51 -3.60 1.85
N THR A 170 -1.92 -2.91 2.84
CA THR A 170 -2.11 -3.25 4.26
C THR A 170 -3.50 -2.92 4.75
N LEU A 171 -4.17 -3.88 5.38
CA LEU A 171 -5.44 -3.68 6.09
C LEU A 171 -5.17 -3.30 7.55
N PHE A 172 -5.81 -2.23 8.01
CA PHE A 172 -5.69 -1.73 9.36
C PHE A 172 -7.06 -1.49 9.97
N PHE A 173 -7.27 -1.93 11.21
CA PHE A 173 -8.41 -1.56 12.04
C PHE A 173 -7.93 -0.83 13.29
N ASN A 174 -8.63 0.26 13.63
CA ASN A 174 -8.47 0.91 14.92
C ASN A 174 -9.51 0.33 15.90
N GLU A 175 -9.06 -0.07 17.09
CA GLU A 175 -9.92 -0.60 18.17
C GLU A 175 -10.84 -1.76 17.72
N VAL A 176 -10.27 -2.96 17.63
CA VAL A 176 -11.03 -4.17 17.23
C VAL A 176 -11.97 -4.65 18.34
N GLY A 177 -13.19 -5.03 17.97
CA GLY A 177 -14.13 -5.73 18.83
C GLY A 177 -14.25 -7.21 18.47
N MET A 178 -15.09 -7.93 19.21
CA MET A 178 -15.29 -9.37 19.02
C MET A 178 -15.88 -9.77 17.66
N HIS A 179 -16.46 -8.82 16.93
CA HIS A 179 -17.12 -9.07 15.66
C HIS A 179 -16.20 -8.82 14.46
N GLU A 180 -15.00 -8.28 14.69
CA GLU A 180 -13.89 -8.30 13.74
C GLU A 180 -13.12 -9.64 13.77
N GLU A 181 -13.48 -10.59 14.63
CA GLU A 181 -12.94 -11.96 14.58
C GLU A 181 -13.41 -12.68 13.32
N GLY A 182 -12.50 -13.40 12.66
CA GLY A 182 -12.83 -14.23 11.52
C GLY A 182 -11.74 -14.28 10.45
N ASP A 183 -12.12 -14.82 9.30
CA ASP A 183 -11.23 -15.02 8.16
C ASP A 183 -11.25 -13.81 7.23
N TYR A 184 -10.08 -13.23 6.99
CA TYR A 184 -9.88 -12.15 6.04
C TYR A 184 -9.10 -12.67 4.84
N THR A 185 -9.50 -12.28 3.62
CA THR A 185 -8.80 -12.69 2.41
C THR A 185 -8.33 -11.46 1.64
N CYS A 186 -7.04 -11.42 1.34
CA CYS A 186 -6.46 -10.47 0.41
C CYS A 186 -6.38 -11.08 -0.98
N TYR A 187 -6.79 -10.30 -1.97
CA TYR A 187 -6.69 -10.61 -3.39
C TYR A 187 -5.75 -9.61 -4.07
N ALA A 188 -4.77 -10.12 -4.79
CA ALA A 188 -3.88 -9.35 -5.65
C ALA A 188 -4.12 -9.76 -7.10
N GLU A 189 -4.46 -8.80 -7.96
CA GLU A 189 -4.78 -9.08 -9.36
C GLU A 189 -4.16 -8.06 -10.32
N ASN A 190 -3.57 -8.56 -11.42
CA ASN A 190 -3.19 -7.78 -12.58
C ASN A 190 -3.65 -8.49 -13.87
N GLN A 191 -3.40 -7.92 -15.05
CA GLN A 191 -3.88 -8.53 -16.30
C GLN A 191 -3.22 -9.89 -16.64
N VAL A 192 -2.12 -10.25 -15.96
CA VAL A 192 -1.37 -11.48 -16.21
C VAL A 192 -1.82 -12.61 -15.27
N GLY A 193 -2.23 -12.28 -14.05
CA GLY A 193 -2.66 -13.29 -13.08
C GLY A 193 -3.16 -12.73 -11.76
N LYS A 194 -3.50 -13.66 -10.87
CA LYS A 194 -4.06 -13.40 -9.55
C LYS A 194 -3.38 -14.27 -8.49
N ASP A 195 -3.29 -13.76 -7.28
CA ASP A 195 -2.86 -14.49 -6.09
C ASP A 195 -3.73 -14.07 -4.90
N GLU A 196 -3.83 -14.96 -3.92
CA GLU A 196 -4.63 -14.73 -2.72
C GLU A 196 -3.91 -15.19 -1.45
N MET A 197 -4.23 -14.51 -0.35
CA MET A 197 -3.74 -14.81 0.99
C MET A 197 -4.89 -14.73 1.96
N LYS A 198 -5.07 -15.78 2.77
CA LYS A 198 -6.07 -15.84 3.83
C LYS A 198 -5.40 -15.74 5.19
N VAL A 199 -5.98 -14.98 6.09
CA VAL A 199 -5.51 -14.79 7.47
C VAL A 199 -6.68 -14.89 8.44
N HIS A 200 -6.55 -15.74 9.45
CA HIS A 200 -7.53 -15.85 10.52
C HIS A 200 -7.18 -14.86 11.63
N VAL A 201 -8.10 -13.96 11.96
CA VAL A 201 -7.94 -12.99 13.05
C VAL A 201 -8.70 -13.50 14.27
N LYS A 202 -8.00 -13.66 15.39
CA LYS A 202 -8.57 -14.05 16.68
C LYS A 202 -8.55 -12.87 17.64
N VAL A 203 -9.71 -12.50 18.19
CA VAL A 203 -9.81 -11.41 19.17
C VAL A 203 -9.81 -12.00 20.58
N VAL A 204 -8.91 -11.51 21.43
CA VAL A 204 -8.69 -12.01 22.80
C VAL A 204 -9.06 -10.93 23.80
N ALA A 205 -9.71 -11.32 24.90
CA ALA A 205 -10.07 -10.46 26.01
C ALA A 205 -9.78 -11.17 27.34
N ASP A 206 -9.45 -10.38 28.37
CA ASP A 206 -9.19 -10.89 29.71
C ASP A 206 -10.39 -10.65 30.61
N VAL A 207 -10.85 -11.71 31.28
CA VAL A 207 -11.98 -11.60 32.21
C VAL A 207 -11.66 -10.69 33.40
N PRO A 208 -12.64 -9.92 33.91
CA PRO A 208 -12.46 -9.14 35.12
C PRO A 208 -12.16 -10.00 36.36
N VAL A 209 -11.06 -9.71 37.05
CA VAL A 209 -10.64 -10.37 38.30
C VAL A 209 -10.27 -9.32 39.34
N ILE A 210 -10.75 -9.49 40.58
CA ILE A 210 -10.34 -8.63 41.70
C ILE A 210 -8.85 -8.85 41.97
N ALA A 211 -8.05 -7.79 41.85
CA ALA A 211 -6.60 -7.84 41.95
C ALA A 211 -6.11 -8.12 43.38
N ASN A 212 -6.79 -7.55 44.38
CA ASN A 212 -6.41 -7.63 45.79
C ASN A 212 -7.55 -8.26 46.60
N LYS A 213 -7.38 -9.53 47.01
CA LYS A 213 -8.34 -10.27 47.86
C LYS A 213 -7.90 -10.33 49.33
N THR A 214 -7.31 -9.26 49.86
CA THR A 214 -6.82 -9.20 51.25
C THR A 214 -7.92 -8.83 52.24
N ASN A 215 -7.69 -9.09 53.54
CA ASN A 215 -8.63 -9.00 54.67
C ASN A 215 -9.86 -8.07 54.47
N ASN A 216 -11.04 -8.68 54.27
CA ASN A 216 -12.28 -7.99 53.88
C ASN A 216 -13.07 -7.38 55.06
N VAL A 217 -12.49 -7.35 56.27
CA VAL A 217 -13.17 -6.87 57.48
C VAL A 217 -12.51 -5.59 57.94
N ILE A 218 -13.21 -4.47 57.75
CA ILE A 218 -12.78 -3.15 58.21
C ILE A 218 -13.66 -2.75 59.39
N ARG A 219 -13.05 -2.38 60.51
CA ARG A 219 -13.73 -1.87 61.71
C ARG A 219 -13.45 -0.37 61.80
N VAL A 220 -14.50 0.43 61.93
CA VAL A 220 -14.42 1.89 62.01
C VAL A 220 -15.29 2.37 63.16
N LEU A 221 -14.82 3.34 63.93
CA LEU A 221 -15.58 3.89 65.06
C LEU A 221 -16.72 4.77 64.57
N TYR A 222 -17.76 4.90 65.40
CA TYR A 222 -18.87 5.77 65.09
C TYR A 222 -18.40 7.22 64.88
N GLY A 223 -18.80 7.84 63.77
CA GLY A 223 -18.42 9.20 63.40
C GLY A 223 -17.12 9.30 62.58
N GLU A 224 -16.36 8.21 62.45
CA GLU A 224 -15.19 8.17 61.57
C GLU A 224 -15.57 7.85 60.11
N SER A 225 -14.69 8.24 59.18
CA SER A 225 -14.85 7.96 57.75
C SER A 225 -14.13 6.68 57.35
N VAL A 226 -14.71 5.91 56.42
CA VAL A 226 -14.12 4.68 55.88
C VAL A 226 -13.92 4.80 54.37
N SER A 227 -12.79 4.27 53.87
CA SER A 227 -12.52 4.13 52.44
C SER A 227 -12.42 2.65 52.08
N LEU A 228 -13.22 2.21 51.12
CA LEU A 228 -13.23 0.84 50.62
C LEU A 228 -12.45 0.79 49.30
N GLN A 229 -11.25 0.23 49.32
CA GLN A 229 -10.43 0.11 48.12
C GLN A 229 -10.80 -1.16 47.35
N CYS A 230 -11.23 -1.01 46.09
CA CYS A 230 -11.45 -2.10 45.17
C CYS A 230 -10.63 -1.86 43.90
N SER A 231 -9.87 -2.86 43.46
CA SER A 231 -9.09 -2.83 42.23
C SER A 231 -9.30 -4.13 41.48
N ALA A 232 -9.61 -4.04 40.18
CA ALA A 232 -9.79 -5.18 39.30
C ALA A 232 -8.84 -5.10 38.11
N LYS A 233 -8.48 -6.26 37.55
CA LYS A 233 -7.75 -6.44 36.30
C LYS A 233 -8.67 -7.09 35.28
N GLY A 234 -8.47 -6.84 33.99
CA GLY A 234 -9.27 -7.38 32.89
C GLY A 234 -9.16 -6.46 31.68
N GLU A 235 -9.40 -7.01 30.50
CA GLU A 235 -9.28 -6.31 29.22
C GLU A 235 -10.54 -6.62 28.40
N PRO A 236 -11.38 -5.62 28.05
CA PRO A 236 -11.22 -4.19 28.32
C PRO A 236 -11.29 -3.88 29.82
N THR A 237 -10.74 -2.73 30.21
CA THR A 237 -10.66 -2.31 31.61
C THR A 237 -12.03 -2.41 32.31
N PRO A 238 -12.13 -3.16 33.43
CA PRO A 238 -13.42 -3.44 34.05
C PRO A 238 -14.02 -2.20 34.74
N LEU A 239 -15.34 -2.05 34.63
CA LEU A 239 -16.10 -1.07 35.41
C LEU A 239 -16.25 -1.55 36.87
N ILE A 240 -15.88 -0.72 37.83
CA ILE A 240 -16.01 -1.00 39.26
C ILE A 240 -17.28 -0.33 39.80
N LEU A 241 -18.22 -1.13 40.34
CA LEU A 241 -19.44 -0.66 40.99
C LEU A 241 -19.47 -1.10 42.46
N CYS A 242 -19.62 -0.14 43.38
CA CYS A 242 -19.76 -0.42 44.80
C CYS A 242 -21.24 -0.42 45.20
N LEU A 243 -21.71 -1.52 45.81
CA LEU A 243 -23.10 -1.68 46.27
C LEU A 243 -23.11 -2.02 47.76
N GLN A 244 -24.00 -1.38 48.52
CA GLN A 244 -24.25 -1.75 49.91
C GLN A 244 -25.25 -2.90 49.97
N VAL A 245 -24.79 -4.11 50.31
CA VAL A 245 -25.68 -5.24 50.58
C VAL A 245 -26.17 -5.14 52.03
N LYS A 246 -27.42 -4.71 52.22
CA LYS A 246 -28.07 -4.78 53.53
C LYS A 246 -28.41 -6.24 53.82
N HIS A 247 -27.57 -6.92 54.59
CA HIS A 247 -28.01 -8.13 55.26
C HIS A 247 -29.01 -7.70 56.34
N CYS A 248 -30.23 -8.25 56.31
CA CYS A 248 -31.12 -8.20 57.46
C CYS A 248 -30.43 -8.95 58.59
N ALA A 249 -29.68 -8.24 59.42
CA ALA A 249 -29.37 -8.72 60.76
C ALA A 249 -30.73 -8.82 61.46
N MET A 250 -31.26 -10.03 61.63
CA MET A 250 -32.32 -10.24 62.58
C MET A 250 -31.77 -9.78 63.94
N SER A 251 -32.21 -8.60 64.37
CA SER A 251 -31.95 -8.13 65.73
C SER A 251 -32.42 -9.22 66.69
N LYS A 252 -31.53 -9.63 67.58
CA LYS A 252 -31.84 -10.54 68.69
C LYS A 252 -32.91 -9.96 69.63
N ASP A 253 -33.26 -8.68 69.49
CA ASP A 253 -34.24 -7.98 70.32
C ASP A 253 -35.68 -8.26 69.90
N THR A 254 -35.93 -8.82 68.71
CA THR A 254 -37.30 -9.15 68.25
C THR A 254 -37.78 -10.54 68.70
N ILE A 255 -36.93 -11.37 69.31
CA ILE A 255 -37.31 -12.71 69.83
C ILE A 255 -37.91 -12.61 71.25
N LEU A 256 -37.63 -11.55 72.01
CA LEU A 256 -38.12 -11.39 73.39
C LEU A 256 -39.46 -10.65 73.53
N GLN A 257 -40.06 -10.15 72.44
CA GLN A 257 -41.39 -9.50 72.46
C GLN A 257 -42.53 -10.33 71.85
N LYS A 258 -42.29 -11.59 71.46
CA LYS A 258 -43.30 -12.47 70.84
C LYS A 258 -43.68 -13.73 71.61
N LEU A 259 -43.28 -13.84 72.88
CA LEU A 259 -43.83 -14.82 73.82
C LEU A 259 -44.50 -14.11 74.99
N GLY A 260 -45.63 -13.47 74.71
CA GLY A 260 -46.60 -13.14 75.74
C GLY A 260 -47.22 -14.44 76.25
N MET A 261 -46.76 -14.93 77.41
CA MET A 261 -47.53 -15.85 78.24
C MET A 261 -48.10 -15.05 79.40
N GLY A 262 -49.36 -14.67 79.26
CA GLY A 262 -50.19 -14.38 80.42
C GLY A 262 -50.58 -15.70 81.08
N PHE A 263 -50.33 -15.81 82.37
CA PHE A 263 -51.14 -16.60 83.29
C PHE A 263 -51.40 -15.72 84.52
N MET A 264 -52.64 -15.80 85.00
CA MET A 264 -53.14 -15.19 86.25
C MET A 264 -52.19 -15.38 87.43
#